data_AF-A0A940M0H8-F1
#
_entry.id   AF-A0A940M0H8-F1
#
_cell.length_a   1.000
_cell.length_b   1.000
_cell.length_c   1.000
_cell.angle_alpha   90.00
_cell.angle_beta   90.00
_cell.angle_gamma   90.00
#
_symmetry.space_group_name_H-M   'P 1'
#
loop_
_entity.id
_entity.type
_entity.pdbx_description
1 polymer ?
#
loop_
_entity_poly.entity_id
_entity_poly.type
_entity_poly.pdbx_seq_one_letter_code
_entity_poly.pdbx_strand_id
1 'polypeptide(L)'
;MPLLLAWMLSQQAAPWPQDTVTDAQIVALAARYEKGKPDTYVRDFGIHHGTRVVGEYRCSDLCPRYTTRVIHYDVAPGPQCAAIGGVERVAMIPVAIAARQETYCVPAVLGTEPIDLGGS
;
A
#
# COMPACT_ATOMS: atom_id res chain seq x y z
N MET A 1 37.30 45.86 17.39
CA MET A 1 37.46 44.45 17.82
C MET A 1 36.28 43.67 17.26
N PRO A 2 36.49 42.80 16.26
CA PRO A 2 35.44 42.16 15.48
C PRO A 2 35.00 40.85 16.15
N LEU A 3 33.71 40.55 16.17
CA LEU A 3 33.17 39.22 16.46
C LEU A 3 31.96 38.99 15.55
N LEU A 4 32.25 38.63 14.29
CA LEU A 4 31.29 38.09 13.34
C LEU A 4 31.31 36.56 13.48
N LEU A 5 30.46 36.03 14.36
CA LEU A 5 30.21 34.59 14.46
C LEU A 5 29.19 34.19 13.39
N ALA A 6 29.71 33.69 12.27
CA ALA A 6 28.94 33.07 11.21
C ALA A 6 28.34 31.75 11.71
N TRP A 7 27.04 31.74 11.97
CA TRP A 7 26.27 30.52 12.20
C TRP A 7 26.01 29.84 10.85
N MET A 8 26.83 28.86 10.50
CA MET A 8 26.53 27.94 9.41
C MET A 8 25.40 26.99 9.85
N LEU A 9 24.16 27.28 9.41
CA LEU A 9 23.05 26.34 9.50
C LEU A 9 23.34 25.13 8.59
N SER A 10 23.74 24.01 9.20
CA SER A 10 23.80 22.71 8.53
C SER A 10 22.37 22.19 8.33
N GLN A 11 21.85 22.35 7.11
CA GLN A 11 20.59 21.74 6.70
C GLN A 11 20.78 20.23 6.56
N GLN A 12 20.44 19.49 7.61
CA GLN A 12 20.38 18.03 7.55
C GLN A 12 19.10 17.64 6.78
N ALA A 13 19.25 17.15 5.55
CA ALA A 13 18.15 16.50 4.84
C ALA A 13 17.68 15.29 5.66
N ALA A 14 16.39 15.20 5.93
CA ALA A 14 15.82 14.04 6.61
C ALA A 14 16.16 12.78 5.81
N PRO A 15 16.61 11.69 6.45
CA PRO A 15 16.87 10.44 5.73
C PRO A 15 15.57 9.93 5.12
N TRP A 16 15.58 9.70 3.82
CA TRP A 16 14.46 9.07 3.11
C TRP A 16 14.21 7.67 3.70
N PRO A 17 12.93 7.26 3.86
CA PRO A 17 12.61 5.90 4.26
C PRO A 17 13.36 4.91 3.38
N GLN A 18 14.22 4.10 3.99
CA GLN A 18 14.94 3.05 3.28
C GLN A 18 13.96 1.91 3.00
N ASP A 19 14.07 1.29 1.83
CA ASP A 19 13.26 0.13 1.50
C ASP A 19 13.53 -1.02 2.46
N THR A 20 12.46 -1.56 3.04
CA THR A 20 12.51 -2.69 3.97
C THR A 20 11.99 -3.97 3.33
N VAL A 21 11.28 -3.87 2.21
CA VAL A 21 10.82 -5.00 1.42
C VAL A 21 11.22 -4.84 -0.04
N THR A 22 11.39 -5.99 -0.69
CA THR A 22 11.70 -6.11 -2.12
C THR A 22 10.47 -6.60 -2.89
N ASP A 23 10.48 -6.43 -4.21
CA ASP A 23 9.49 -7.00 -5.13
C ASP A 23 9.17 -8.48 -4.86
N ALA A 24 10.20 -9.32 -4.72
CA ALA A 24 10.03 -10.75 -4.46
C ALA A 24 9.35 -11.01 -3.10
N GLN A 25 9.66 -10.19 -2.09
CA GLN A 25 9.00 -10.27 -0.79
C GLN A 25 7.55 -9.80 -0.87
N ILE A 26 7.23 -8.76 -1.65
CA ILE A 26 5.86 -8.31 -1.89
C ILE A 26 5.02 -9.43 -2.51
N VAL A 27 5.52 -10.10 -3.55
CA VAL A 27 4.83 -11.23 -4.19
C VAL A 27 4.61 -12.37 -3.20
N ALA A 28 5.64 -12.72 -2.40
CA ALA A 28 5.53 -13.77 -1.40
C ALA A 28 4.55 -13.41 -0.27
N LEU A 29 4.51 -12.14 0.15
CA LEU A 29 3.58 -11.62 1.14
C LEU A 29 2.14 -11.66 0.59
N ALA A 30 1.93 -11.26 -0.66
CA ALA A 30 0.63 -11.30 -1.32
C ALA A 30 0.05 -12.72 -1.34
N ALA A 31 0.83 -13.70 -1.81
CA ALA A 31 0.42 -15.10 -1.83
C ALA A 31 0.09 -15.68 -0.44
N ARG A 32 0.72 -15.17 0.63
CA ARG A 32 0.40 -15.54 2.01
C ARG A 32 -0.85 -14.82 2.50
N TYR A 33 -1.01 -13.56 2.14
CA TYR A 33 -2.14 -12.72 2.55
C TYR A 33 -3.46 -13.24 1.98
N GLU A 34 -3.46 -13.69 0.73
CA GLU A 34 -4.58 -14.38 0.07
C GLU A 34 -5.09 -15.58 0.89
N LYS A 35 -4.17 -16.41 1.39
CA LYS A 35 -4.47 -17.66 2.10
C LYS A 35 -4.69 -17.45 3.60
N GLY A 36 -4.41 -16.25 4.10
CA GLY A 36 -4.43 -15.92 5.52
C GLY A 36 -5.85 -15.66 6.05
N LYS A 37 -6.03 -15.96 7.34
CA LYS A 37 -7.16 -15.40 8.10
C LYS A 37 -6.88 -13.92 8.35
N PRO A 38 -7.88 -13.03 8.20
CA PRO A 38 -7.74 -11.64 8.59
C PRO A 38 -7.51 -11.58 10.10
N ASP A 39 -6.38 -11.03 10.50
CA ASP A 39 -6.06 -10.70 11.89
C ASP A 39 -6.29 -9.21 12.18
N THR A 40 -6.15 -8.36 11.16
CA THR A 40 -6.43 -6.92 11.21
C THR A 40 -7.09 -6.43 9.91
N TYR A 41 -7.78 -5.29 9.99
CA TYR A 41 -8.35 -4.61 8.81
C TYR A 41 -7.27 -3.99 7.91
N VAL A 42 -6.14 -3.57 8.48
CA VAL A 42 -4.97 -3.08 7.75
C VAL A 42 -3.73 -3.75 8.34
N ARG A 43 -2.89 -4.29 7.46
CA ARG A 43 -1.63 -4.95 7.79
C ARG A 43 -0.49 -4.21 7.10
N ASP A 44 0.54 -3.89 7.86
CA ASP A 44 1.76 -3.28 7.33
C ASP A 44 2.68 -4.35 6.72
N PHE A 45 3.16 -4.12 5.50
CA PHE A 45 4.16 -4.95 4.84
C PHE A 45 5.55 -4.30 4.81
N GLY A 46 5.69 -3.04 5.18
CA GLY A 46 6.95 -2.30 5.20
C GLY A 46 7.05 -1.24 4.10
N ILE A 47 8.27 -0.79 3.82
CA ILE A 47 8.59 0.26 2.84
C ILE A 47 9.11 -0.36 1.54
N HIS A 48 8.53 0.05 0.42
CA HIS A 48 8.94 -0.29 -0.94
C HIS A 48 8.93 0.98 -1.79
N HIS A 49 10.03 1.25 -2.51
CA HIS A 49 10.23 2.49 -3.26
C HIS A 49 9.97 3.75 -2.39
N GLY A 50 10.48 3.74 -1.16
CA GLY A 50 10.31 4.82 -0.19
C GLY A 50 8.88 5.01 0.33
N THR A 51 7.95 4.12 -0.06
CA THR A 51 6.52 4.23 0.25
C THR A 51 6.04 3.02 1.03
N ARG A 52 5.19 3.25 2.03
CA ARG A 52 4.62 2.17 2.83
C ARG A 52 3.67 1.31 1.97
N VAL A 53 3.80 -0.01 2.07
CA VAL A 53 2.90 -0.98 1.44
C VAL A 53 2.04 -1.61 2.53
N VAL A 54 0.74 -1.66 2.29
CA VAL A 54 -0.23 -2.20 3.24
C VAL A 54 -1.15 -3.22 2.55
N GLY A 55 -1.58 -4.22 3.31
CA GLY A 55 -2.66 -5.12 2.97
C GLY A 55 -3.92 -4.75 3.73
N GLU A 56 -4.98 -4.40 3.02
CA GLU A 56 -6.27 -4.02 3.57
C GLU A 56 -7.30 -5.14 3.37
N TYR A 57 -7.94 -5.54 4.46
CA TYR A 57 -9.04 -6.49 4.49
C TYR A 57 -10.36 -5.73 4.61
N ARG A 58 -11.15 -5.75 3.55
CA ARG A 58 -12.49 -5.15 3.49
C ARG A 58 -13.54 -6.25 3.62
N CYS A 59 -14.51 -6.02 4.48
CA CYS A 59 -15.54 -6.97 4.83
C CYS A 59 -16.85 -6.20 5.01
N SER A 60 -17.94 -6.66 4.38
CA SER A 60 -19.28 -6.12 4.66
C SER A 60 -19.97 -6.89 5.78
N ASP A 61 -21.22 -6.50 6.10
CA ASP A 61 -22.06 -7.15 7.10
C ASP A 61 -22.31 -8.65 6.85
N LEU A 62 -22.02 -9.14 5.63
CA LEU A 62 -22.27 -10.52 5.19
C LEU A 62 -21.00 -11.37 5.07
N CYS A 63 -19.97 -11.07 5.86
CA CYS A 63 -18.77 -11.90 5.92
C CYS A 63 -19.05 -13.33 6.41
N PRO A 64 -18.35 -14.33 5.86
CA PRO A 64 -17.18 -14.22 4.98
C PRO A 64 -17.49 -14.15 3.47
N ARG A 65 -18.77 -14.12 3.05
CA ARG A 65 -19.11 -14.19 1.62
C ARG A 65 -18.78 -12.93 0.82
N TYR A 66 -18.61 -11.79 1.50
CA TYR A 66 -18.36 -10.49 0.88
C TYR A 66 -17.12 -9.86 1.48
N THR A 67 -15.97 -10.37 1.04
CA THR A 67 -14.65 -9.93 1.49
C THR A 67 -13.78 -9.60 0.30
N THR A 68 -13.04 -8.52 0.41
CA THR A 68 -12.04 -8.12 -0.59
C THR A 68 -10.74 -7.80 0.13
N ARG A 69 -9.63 -8.31 -0.40
CA ARG A 69 -8.28 -8.09 0.13
C ARG A 69 -7.50 -7.29 -0.89
N VAL A 70 -6.99 -6.13 -0.50
CA VAL A 70 -6.27 -5.21 -1.39
C VAL A 70 -4.86 -5.00 -0.86
N ILE A 71 -3.84 -5.18 -1.70
CA ILE A 71 -2.47 -4.78 -1.36
C ILE A 71 -2.13 -3.53 -2.15
N HIS A 72 -1.78 -2.46 -1.46
CA HIS A 72 -1.56 -1.17 -2.09
C HIS A 72 -0.49 -0.35 -1.34
N TYR A 73 0.06 0.65 -2.02
CA TYR A 73 0.83 1.70 -1.38
C TYR A 73 -0.09 2.60 -0.55
N ASP A 74 0.38 3.07 0.60
CA ASP A 74 -0.33 4.01 1.49
C ASP A 74 -0.27 5.45 0.93
N VAL A 75 -0.75 5.61 -0.32
CA VAL A 75 -0.85 6.87 -1.04
C VAL A 75 -2.16 6.91 -1.82
N ALA A 76 -2.67 8.12 -2.05
CA ALA A 76 -3.83 8.31 -2.91
C ALA A 76 -3.51 7.96 -4.38
N PRO A 77 -4.50 7.48 -5.15
CA PRO A 77 -4.39 7.40 -6.60
C PRO A 77 -4.02 8.76 -7.21
N GLY A 78 -3.38 8.74 -8.38
CA GLY A 78 -2.98 9.92 -9.13
C GLY A 78 -1.50 9.92 -9.50
N PRO A 79 -0.93 11.09 -9.85
CA PRO A 79 0.43 11.21 -10.38
C PRO A 79 1.52 10.61 -9.49
N GLN A 80 1.32 10.64 -8.17
CA GLN A 80 2.24 10.07 -7.19
C GLN A 80 2.36 8.55 -7.34
N CYS A 81 1.30 7.86 -7.76
CA CYS A 81 1.29 6.43 -7.93
C CYS A 81 2.30 5.98 -8.99
N ALA A 82 2.29 6.62 -10.16
CA ALA A 82 3.25 6.34 -11.21
C ALA A 82 4.69 6.72 -10.81
N ALA A 83 4.85 7.81 -10.07
CA ALA A 83 6.16 8.30 -9.64
C ALA A 83 6.91 7.32 -8.72
N ILE A 84 6.19 6.52 -7.93
CA ILE A 84 6.75 5.50 -7.03
C ILE A 84 6.81 4.10 -7.66
N GLY A 85 6.59 3.99 -8.98
CA GLY A 85 6.56 2.71 -9.68
C GLY A 85 5.33 1.84 -9.36
N GLY A 86 4.26 2.47 -8.90
CA GLY A 86 2.96 1.83 -8.74
C GLY A 86 2.10 1.93 -10.01
N VAL A 87 1.00 1.19 -10.01
CA VAL A 87 -0.01 1.24 -11.06
C VAL A 87 -1.39 1.36 -10.43
N GLU A 88 -2.21 2.25 -10.98
CA GLU A 88 -3.59 2.39 -10.52
C GLU A 88 -4.43 1.19 -10.91
N ARG A 89 -5.27 0.75 -9.97
CA ARG A 89 -6.14 -0.40 -10.12
C ARG A 89 -7.46 -0.16 -9.41
N VAL A 90 -8.54 -0.62 -10.01
CA VAL A 90 -9.87 -0.55 -9.42
C VAL A 90 -10.16 -1.86 -8.69
N ALA A 91 -10.61 -1.76 -7.45
CA ALA A 91 -11.11 -2.87 -6.64
C ALA A 91 -12.60 -2.69 -6.35
N MET A 92 -13.35 -3.79 -6.29
CA MET A 92 -14.75 -3.78 -5.87
C MET A 92 -14.80 -3.95 -4.34
N ILE A 93 -15.07 -2.87 -3.63
CA ILE A 93 -15.11 -2.88 -2.17
C ILE A 93 -16.55 -3.15 -1.70
N PRO A 94 -16.79 -4.20 -0.90
CA PRO A 94 -18.12 -4.56 -0.45
C PRO A 94 -18.65 -3.53 0.57
N VAL A 95 -19.90 -3.12 0.40
CA VAL A 95 -20.61 -2.18 1.28
C VAL A 95 -22.03 -2.70 1.47
N ALA A 96 -22.34 -3.18 2.69
CA ALA A 96 -23.59 -3.87 3.01
C ALA A 96 -23.90 -5.01 2.02
N ILE A 97 -25.00 -4.89 1.25
CA ILE A 97 -25.46 -5.86 0.24
C ILE A 97 -24.92 -5.58 -1.18
N ALA A 98 -24.11 -4.53 -1.35
CA ALA A 98 -23.61 -4.07 -2.63
C ALA A 98 -22.07 -4.01 -2.63
N ALA A 99 -21.51 -3.52 -3.73
CA ALA A 99 -20.09 -3.18 -3.84
C ALA A 99 -19.92 -1.84 -4.54
N ARG A 100 -18.87 -1.10 -4.17
CA ARG A 100 -18.47 0.15 -4.82
C ARG A 100 -17.08 0.01 -5.43
N GLN A 101 -16.82 0.75 -6.51
CA GLN A 101 -15.49 0.83 -7.09
C GLN A 101 -14.63 1.79 -6.29
N GLU A 102 -13.43 1.35 -5.91
CA GLU A 102 -12.38 2.20 -5.34
C GLU A 102 -11.09 2.01 -6.12
N THR A 103 -10.39 3.11 -6.39
CA THR A 103 -9.09 3.06 -7.05
C THR A 103 -7.98 3.05 -6.00
N TYR A 104 -6.99 2.19 -6.20
CA TYR A 104 -5.82 2.04 -5.35
C TYR A 104 -4.54 2.15 -6.15
N CYS A 105 -3.46 2.57 -5.50
CA CYS A 105 -2.13 2.52 -6.07
C CYS A 105 -1.43 1.21 -5.68
N VAL A 106 -1.18 0.31 -6.64
CA VAL A 106 -0.68 -1.04 -6.37
C VAL A 106 0.79 -1.18 -6.83
N PRO A 107 1.65 -1.90 -6.09
CA PRO A 107 2.97 -2.28 -6.59
C PRO A 107 2.89 -2.99 -7.95
N ALA A 108 3.60 -2.48 -8.96
CA ALA A 108 3.53 -3.03 -10.33
C ALA A 108 3.90 -4.52 -10.42
N VAL A 109 4.72 -5.00 -9.49
CA VAL A 109 5.13 -6.42 -9.36
C VAL A 109 3.95 -7.37 -9.10
N LEU A 110 2.84 -6.89 -8.54
CA LEU A 110 1.64 -7.71 -8.28
C LEU A 110 0.81 -7.97 -9.54
N GLY A 111 1.21 -7.45 -10.70
CA GLY A 111 0.62 -7.79 -12.00
C GLY A 111 -0.64 -6.99 -12.37
N THR A 112 -1.41 -7.55 -13.30
CA THR A 112 -2.57 -6.91 -13.95
C THR A 112 -3.91 -7.54 -13.58
N GLU A 113 -3.92 -8.56 -12.74
CA GLU A 113 -5.17 -9.17 -12.29
C GLU A 113 -5.95 -8.19 -11.38
N PRO A 114 -7.30 -8.25 -11.38
CA PRO A 114 -8.10 -7.48 -10.45
C PRO A 114 -7.56 -7.70 -9.03
N ILE A 115 -7.37 -6.62 -8.28
CA ILE A 115 -6.88 -6.68 -6.88
C ILE A 115 -7.92 -7.33 -5.94
N ASP A 116 -9.04 -7.80 -6.49
CA ASP A 116 -10.04 -8.55 -5.75
C ASP A 116 -9.51 -9.98 -5.59
N LEU A 117 -8.64 -10.17 -4.60
CA LEU A 117 -7.93 -11.43 -4.31
C LEU A 117 -8.86 -12.53 -3.75
N GLY A 118 -10.10 -12.60 -4.22
CA GLY A 118 -11.07 -13.66 -3.96
C GLY A 118 -12.12 -13.31 -2.92
N GLY A 119 -13.34 -13.05 -3.40
CA GLY A 119 -14.59 -13.38 -2.72
C GLY A 119 -15.13 -14.70 -3.28
N SER A 120 -15.28 -15.71 -2.43
CA SER A 120 -16.02 -16.95 -2.71
C SER A 120 -17.03 -17.19 -1.60
#